data_AF-A0A9K3KMB7-F1
#
_entry.id   AF-A0A9K3KMB7-F1
#
_cell.length_a   1.000
_cell.length_b   1.000
_cell.length_c   1.000
_cell.angle_alpha   90.00
_cell.angle_beta   90.00
_cell.angle_gamma   90.00
#
_symmetry.space_group_name_H-M   'P 1'
#
loop_
_entity.id
_entity.type
_entity.pdbx_description
1 polymer ?
#
loop_
_entity_poly.entity_id
_entity_poly.type
_entity_poly.pdbx_seq_one_letter_code
_entity_poly.pdbx_strand_id
1 'polypeptide(L)'
;MSKSDNNKNNRKDSRGTRSNEGGTPVNKDTKKTIEDYVFYLGSAKQAADYEKTADYIINYIKKKFDYGVDIAKALKNLKTVDLTDNKPELKYSKAKDEIARAAQDKQFQMEFKYDLETYRERQATYTKNLVKAYALLWERCFER
;
A
#
# COMPACT_ATOMS: atom_id res chain seq x y z
N MET A 1 -89.19 -17.12 7.95
CA MET A 1 -89.74 -18.48 7.77
C MET A 1 -89.06 -19.08 6.54
N SER A 2 -88.36 -20.21 6.72
CA SER A 2 -87.89 -21.19 5.70
C SER A 2 -86.81 -20.75 4.68
N LYS A 3 -85.54 -21.20 4.86
CA LYS A 3 -84.90 -22.44 4.33
C LYS A 3 -84.38 -22.23 2.89
N SER A 4 -83.20 -22.66 2.43
CA SER A 4 -82.19 -23.62 2.91
C SER A 4 -80.91 -23.47 2.07
N ASP A 5 -79.78 -23.84 2.67
CA ASP A 5 -78.50 -24.14 2.01
C ASP A 5 -78.60 -25.34 1.04
N ASN A 6 -77.82 -25.32 -0.05
CA ASN A 6 -76.86 -26.40 -0.36
C ASN A 6 -76.06 -26.21 -1.67
N ASN A 7 -74.74 -26.05 -1.51
CA ASN A 7 -73.67 -26.90 -2.04
C ASN A 7 -73.72 -27.38 -3.51
N LYS A 8 -72.71 -26.99 -4.31
CA LYS A 8 -72.02 -27.93 -5.22
C LYS A 8 -70.60 -27.48 -5.57
N ASN A 9 -69.67 -28.29 -5.09
CA ASN A 9 -68.25 -28.36 -5.44
C ASN A 9 -67.93 -28.19 -6.93
N ASN A 10 -66.83 -27.49 -7.23
CA ASN A 10 -65.97 -27.87 -8.35
C ASN A 10 -64.49 -27.76 -7.95
N ARG A 11 -63.79 -28.89 -8.05
CA ARG A 11 -62.34 -29.07 -7.86
C ARG A 11 -61.59 -28.75 -9.15
N LYS A 12 -60.27 -28.58 -9.01
CA LYS A 12 -59.17 -28.61 -10.02
C LYS A 12 -58.78 -27.25 -10.58
N ASP A 13 -57.52 -26.86 -10.72
CA ASP A 13 -56.24 -27.54 -10.59
C ASP A 13 -55.13 -26.54 -10.27
N SER A 14 -54.09 -27.07 -9.62
CA SER A 14 -52.81 -26.45 -9.32
C SER A 14 -52.12 -25.84 -10.55
N ARG A 15 -51.54 -24.66 -10.38
CA ARG A 15 -50.31 -24.26 -11.08
C ARG A 15 -49.54 -23.26 -10.22
N GLY A 16 -48.44 -23.75 -9.65
CA GLY A 16 -47.55 -23.00 -8.78
C GLY A 16 -46.91 -21.83 -9.50
N THR A 17 -46.95 -20.67 -8.85
CA THR A 17 -46.26 -19.47 -9.28
C THR A 17 -44.80 -19.57 -8.82
N ARG A 18 -43.93 -19.99 -9.73
CA ARG A 18 -42.47 -19.92 -9.57
C ARG A 18 -42.00 -18.48 -9.87
N SER A 19 -41.46 -17.85 -8.83
CA SER A 19 -40.24 -17.02 -8.79
C SER A 19 -39.93 -16.06 -9.95
N ASN A 20 -39.79 -14.77 -9.62
CA ASN A 20 -38.69 -13.96 -10.14
C ASN A 20 -38.33 -12.84 -9.13
N GLU A 21 -37.74 -13.21 -7.99
CA GLU A 21 -36.93 -12.27 -7.22
C GLU A 21 -35.65 -12.03 -8.03
N GLY A 22 -35.70 -11.02 -8.90
CA GLY A 22 -34.52 -10.43 -9.52
C GLY A 22 -33.69 -9.76 -8.44
N GLY A 23 -32.93 -10.56 -7.69
CA GLY A 23 -31.83 -10.05 -6.88
C GLY A 23 -30.89 -9.28 -7.79
N THR A 24 -30.84 -7.96 -7.60
CA THR A 24 -29.73 -7.15 -8.10
C THR A 24 -28.43 -7.89 -7.78
N PRO A 25 -27.53 -8.12 -8.74
CA PRO A 25 -26.23 -8.67 -8.42
C PRO A 25 -25.57 -7.65 -7.49
N VAL A 26 -25.45 -8.00 -6.21
CA VAL A 26 -24.52 -7.32 -5.32
C VAL A 26 -23.18 -7.54 -6.00
N ASN A 27 -22.66 -6.50 -6.66
CA ASN A 27 -21.28 -6.47 -7.09
C ASN A 27 -20.49 -6.77 -5.82
N LYS A 28 -19.97 -7.99 -5.70
CA LYS A 28 -18.94 -8.27 -4.73
C LYS A 28 -17.80 -7.39 -5.18
N ASP A 29 -17.60 -6.27 -4.51
CA ASP A 29 -16.44 -5.43 -4.68
C ASP A 29 -15.22 -6.31 -4.38
N THR A 30 -14.70 -6.97 -5.42
CA THR A 30 -13.46 -7.70 -5.34
C THR A 30 -12.40 -6.67 -5.00
N LYS A 31 -11.72 -6.86 -3.87
CA LYS A 31 -10.66 -5.94 -3.44
C LYS A 31 -9.66 -5.80 -4.58
N LYS A 32 -9.53 -4.59 -5.10
CA LYS A 32 -8.57 -4.29 -6.16
C LYS A 32 -7.16 -4.64 -5.72
N THR A 33 -6.43 -5.33 -6.56
CA THR A 33 -5.03 -5.69 -6.33
C THR A 33 -4.10 -4.68 -7.01
N ILE A 34 -2.79 -4.79 -6.80
CA ILE A 34 -1.82 -3.86 -7.42
C ILE A 34 -1.84 -3.96 -8.95
N GLU A 35 -2.26 -5.12 -9.49
CA GLU A 35 -2.42 -5.37 -10.92
C GLU A 35 -3.53 -4.56 -11.57
N ASP A 36 -4.55 -4.16 -10.81
CA ASP A 36 -5.65 -3.33 -11.33
C ASP A 36 -5.27 -1.85 -11.50
N TYR A 37 -4.10 -1.43 -10.98
CA TYR A 37 -3.61 -0.06 -11.02
C TYR A 37 -2.55 0.09 -12.11
N VAL A 38 -3.01 0.36 -13.33
CA VAL A 38 -2.20 0.52 -14.55
C VAL A 38 -2.26 1.97 -15.03
N PHE A 39 -1.14 2.48 -15.56
CA PHE A 39 -1.10 3.78 -16.21
C PHE A 39 -1.52 3.66 -17.67
N TYR A 40 -2.65 4.27 -18.03
CA TYR A 40 -3.11 4.34 -19.41
C TYR A 40 -2.60 5.61 -20.09
N LEU A 41 -2.06 5.46 -21.30
CA LEU A 41 -1.60 6.56 -22.16
C LEU A 41 -2.59 6.72 -23.33
N GLY A 42 -3.01 7.96 -23.66
CA GLY A 42 -3.81 8.25 -24.86
C GLY A 42 -5.15 9.01 -24.73
N SER A 43 -5.59 9.49 -23.56
CA SER A 43 -6.76 10.40 -23.45
C SER A 43 -6.77 11.28 -22.19
N ALA A 44 -7.41 12.45 -22.25
CA ALA A 44 -7.49 13.41 -21.15
C ALA A 44 -8.20 12.88 -19.88
N LYS A 45 -9.13 11.92 -20.02
CA LYS A 45 -9.76 11.24 -18.85
C LYS A 45 -8.74 10.49 -18.00
N GLN A 46 -7.63 10.06 -18.58
CA GLN A 46 -6.57 9.29 -17.90
C GLN A 46 -5.70 10.16 -16.98
N ALA A 47 -5.70 11.49 -17.15
CA ALA A 47 -4.96 12.39 -16.26
C ALA A 47 -5.55 12.40 -14.84
N ALA A 48 -6.88 12.32 -14.71
CA ALA A 48 -7.53 12.24 -13.40
C ALA A 48 -7.33 10.87 -12.71
N ASP A 49 -7.16 9.81 -13.49
CA ASP A 49 -6.89 8.47 -12.97
C ASP A 49 -5.40 8.28 -12.62
N TYR A 50 -4.50 9.05 -13.26
CA TYR A 50 -3.06 9.03 -12.97
C TYR A 50 -2.76 9.26 -11.49
N GLU A 51 -3.33 10.31 -10.89
CA GLU A 51 -3.06 10.65 -9.49
C GLU A 51 -3.48 9.52 -8.54
N LYS A 52 -4.66 8.93 -8.77
CA LYS A 52 -5.18 7.82 -7.95
C LYS A 52 -4.32 6.57 -8.09
N THR A 53 -3.92 6.24 -9.31
CA THR A 53 -3.04 5.09 -9.60
C THR A 53 -1.66 5.30 -8.99
N ALA A 54 -1.08 6.48 -9.16
CA ALA A 54 0.22 6.84 -8.60
C ALA A 54 0.19 6.78 -7.06
N ASP A 55 -0.80 7.37 -6.41
CA ASP A 55 -0.92 7.33 -4.94
C ASP A 55 -1.11 5.91 -4.41
N TYR A 56 -1.87 5.06 -5.11
CA TYR A 56 -2.03 3.67 -4.72
C TYR A 56 -0.71 2.91 -4.81
N ILE A 57 0.01 3.02 -5.94
CA ILE A 57 1.30 2.35 -6.15
C ILE A 57 2.34 2.84 -5.13
N ILE A 58 2.40 4.16 -4.89
CA ILE A 58 3.30 4.75 -3.89
C ILE A 58 2.98 4.20 -2.49
N ASN A 59 1.71 4.09 -2.13
CA ASN A 59 1.29 3.51 -0.85
C ASN A 59 1.59 2.01 -0.77
N TYR A 60 1.50 1.28 -1.87
CA TYR A 60 1.89 -0.12 -1.95
C TYR A 60 3.40 -0.27 -1.68
N ILE A 61 4.24 0.49 -2.38
CA ILE A 61 5.70 0.54 -2.18
C ILE A 61 6.02 0.88 -0.72
N LYS A 62 5.38 1.91 -0.16
CA LYS A 62 5.58 2.32 1.24
C LYS A 62 5.28 1.21 2.24
N LYS A 63 4.31 0.34 1.96
CA LYS A 63 3.90 -0.76 2.86
C LYS A 63 4.69 -2.04 2.65
N LYS A 64 5.17 -2.30 1.44
CA LYS A 64 5.76 -3.59 1.06
C LYS A 64 7.28 -3.58 1.01
N PHE A 65 7.90 -2.43 0.81
CA PHE A 65 9.35 -2.32 0.69
C PHE A 65 9.94 -1.90 2.03
N ASP A 66 11.05 -2.52 2.41
CA ASP A 66 11.82 -2.08 3.59
C ASP A 66 12.32 -0.65 3.38
N TYR A 67 12.19 0.24 4.36
CA TYR A 67 12.46 1.67 4.16
C TYR A 67 11.69 2.28 2.95
N GLY A 68 10.54 1.71 2.57
CA GLY A 68 9.75 2.13 1.41
C GLY A 68 9.27 3.59 1.47
N VAL A 69 9.31 4.21 2.65
CA VAL A 69 9.07 5.65 2.83
C VAL A 69 10.03 6.51 2.03
N ASP A 70 11.30 6.13 1.92
CA ASP A 70 12.30 6.89 1.16
C ASP A 70 12.00 6.87 -0.33
N ILE A 71 11.62 5.70 -0.86
CA ILE A 71 11.19 5.55 -2.26
C ILE A 71 9.87 6.31 -2.50
N ALA A 72 8.91 6.22 -1.58
CA ALA A 72 7.66 6.95 -1.69
C ALA A 72 7.87 8.47 -1.74
N LYS A 73 8.77 9.01 -0.90
CA LYS A 73 9.18 10.41 -0.96
C LYS A 73 9.86 10.75 -2.28
N ALA A 74 10.74 9.87 -2.77
CA ALA A 74 11.43 10.08 -4.03
C ALA A 74 10.46 10.17 -5.22
N LEU A 75 9.47 9.28 -5.26
CA LEU A 75 8.44 9.26 -6.29
C LEU A 75 7.50 10.46 -6.22
N LYS A 76 7.09 10.89 -5.01
CA LYS A 76 6.24 12.09 -4.86
C LYS A 76 6.96 13.38 -5.26
N ASN A 77 8.24 13.49 -4.93
CA ASN A 77 9.04 14.68 -5.21
C ASN A 77 9.72 14.62 -6.59
N LEU A 78 9.57 13.50 -7.32
CA LEU A 78 10.26 13.23 -8.58
C LEU A 78 11.78 13.45 -8.52
N LYS A 79 12.36 13.21 -7.34
CA LYS A 79 13.77 13.46 -7.04
C LYS A 79 14.28 12.38 -6.11
N THR A 80 15.49 11.88 -6.34
CA THR A 80 16.13 10.94 -5.43
C THR A 80 16.28 11.56 -4.04
N VAL A 81 16.06 10.76 -3.00
CA VAL A 81 16.30 11.17 -1.62
C VAL A 81 17.80 11.20 -1.38
N ASP A 82 18.30 12.34 -0.89
CA ASP A 82 19.64 12.43 -0.36
C ASP A 82 19.64 11.81 1.04
N LEU A 83 20.41 10.75 1.21
CA LEU A 83 20.56 10.07 2.49
C LEU A 83 21.73 10.66 3.30
N THR A 84 22.61 11.46 2.68
CA THR A 84 23.85 11.93 3.30
C THR A 84 23.61 12.88 4.48
N ASP A 85 22.50 13.59 4.50
CA ASP A 85 22.07 14.45 5.63
C ASP A 85 21.95 13.68 6.96
N ASN A 86 21.72 12.36 6.93
CA ASN A 86 21.58 11.53 8.12
C ASN A 86 22.84 10.71 8.44
N LYS A 87 23.99 11.10 7.89
CA LYS A 87 25.24 10.40 8.15
C LYS A 87 25.63 10.59 9.63
N PRO A 88 25.84 9.51 10.40
CA PRO A 88 26.24 9.63 11.80
C PRO A 88 27.62 10.27 11.94
N GLU A 89 27.83 10.97 13.06
CA GLU A 89 29.10 11.59 13.43
C GLU A 89 29.54 11.08 14.81
N LEU A 90 30.85 10.81 14.95
CA LEU A 90 31.40 10.33 16.20
C LEU A 90 31.48 11.46 17.23
N LYS A 91 30.88 11.22 18.40
CA LYS A 91 30.90 12.15 19.52
C LYS A 91 32.03 11.81 20.48
N TYR A 92 32.50 12.85 21.18
CA TYR A 92 33.49 12.74 22.24
C TYR A 92 32.95 13.37 23.52
N SER A 93 33.30 12.78 24.65
CA SER A 93 32.93 13.26 25.97
C SER A 93 33.59 14.60 26.29
N LYS A 94 32.83 15.46 26.96
CA LYS A 94 33.29 16.73 27.53
C LYS A 94 33.57 16.62 29.04
N ALA A 95 33.52 15.41 29.59
CA ALA A 95 33.75 15.19 31.02
C ALA A 95 35.20 15.51 31.40
N LYS A 96 35.38 16.14 32.56
CA LYS A 96 36.70 16.43 33.13
C LYS A 96 37.29 15.24 33.87
N ASP A 97 36.43 14.43 34.51
CA ASP A 97 36.84 13.20 35.18
C ASP A 97 37.24 12.14 34.15
N GLU A 98 38.41 11.54 34.32
CA GLU A 98 39.01 10.65 33.34
C GLU A 98 38.25 9.32 33.21
N ILE A 99 37.77 8.78 34.33
CA ILE A 99 37.02 7.52 34.35
C ILE A 99 35.66 7.71 33.67
N ALA A 100 34.95 8.78 34.02
CA ALA A 100 33.67 9.13 33.39
C ALA A 100 33.84 9.44 31.90
N ARG A 101 34.91 10.15 31.51
CA ARG A 101 35.22 10.45 30.10
C ARG A 101 35.44 9.16 29.31
N ALA A 102 36.28 8.25 29.81
CA ALA A 102 36.57 6.99 29.13
C ALA A 102 35.33 6.10 28.97
N ALA A 103 34.47 6.04 30.00
CA ALA A 103 33.21 5.31 29.92
C ALA A 103 32.27 5.88 28.86
N GLN A 104 32.11 7.21 28.82
CA GLN A 104 31.26 7.90 27.85
C GLN A 104 31.80 7.80 26.43
N ASP A 105 33.10 7.95 26.23
CA ASP A 105 33.72 7.78 24.90
C ASP A 105 33.52 6.37 24.36
N LYS A 106 33.64 5.36 25.23
CA LYS A 106 33.36 3.97 24.85
C LYS A 106 31.90 3.78 24.45
N GLN A 107 30.96 4.40 25.18
CA GLN A 107 29.55 4.38 24.82
C GLN A 107 29.31 5.04 23.46
N PHE A 108 29.84 6.25 23.22
CA PHE A 108 29.68 6.95 21.95
C PHE A 108 30.30 6.19 20.77
N GLN A 109 31.41 5.49 20.97
CA GLN A 109 31.98 4.64 19.93
C GLN A 109 31.08 3.45 19.58
N MET A 110 30.43 2.84 20.57
CA MET A 110 29.50 1.72 20.33
C MET A 110 28.24 2.20 19.62
N GLU A 111 27.62 3.29 20.07
CA GLU A 111 26.46 3.91 19.43
C GLU A 111 26.79 4.33 17.99
N PHE A 112 27.91 5.03 17.78
CA PHE A 112 28.33 5.46 16.45
C PHE A 112 28.52 4.28 15.47
N LYS A 113 29.11 3.17 15.93
CA LYS A 113 29.26 1.97 15.09
C LYS A 113 27.90 1.40 14.66
N TYR A 114 26.97 1.27 15.60
CA TYR A 114 25.62 0.76 15.33
C TYR A 114 24.84 1.68 14.38
N ASP A 115 24.89 3.00 14.62
CA ASP A 115 24.23 3.99 13.78
C ASP A 115 24.80 3.98 12.36
N LEU A 116 26.13 3.87 12.23
CA LEU A 116 26.82 3.83 10.95
C LEU A 116 26.52 2.56 10.16
N GLU A 117 26.38 1.43 10.83
CA GLU A 117 25.94 0.17 10.21
C GLU A 117 24.50 0.29 9.69
N THR A 118 23.58 0.75 10.53
CA THR A 118 22.17 0.98 10.17
C THR A 118 22.04 1.97 9.01
N TYR A 119 22.84 3.05 9.03
CA TYR A 119 22.91 4.03 7.95
C TYR A 119 23.33 3.39 6.62
N ARG A 120 24.39 2.57 6.64
CA ARG A 120 24.87 1.86 5.44
C ARG A 120 23.84 0.85 4.93
N GLU A 121 23.17 0.15 5.83
CA GLU A 121 22.10 -0.78 5.47
C GLU A 121 20.93 -0.06 4.80
N ARG A 122 20.50 1.09 5.32
CA ARG A 122 19.47 1.93 4.71
C ARG A 122 19.90 2.38 3.31
N GLN A 123 21.15 2.83 3.12
CA GLN A 123 21.66 3.20 1.80
C GLN A 123 21.62 2.03 0.81
N ALA A 124 22.12 0.85 1.21
CA ALA A 124 22.12 -0.32 0.36
C ALA A 124 20.69 -0.77 0.00
N THR A 125 19.78 -0.71 0.97
CA THR A 125 18.37 -1.07 0.81
C THR A 125 17.65 -0.09 -0.11
N TYR A 126 17.92 1.20 0.01
CA TYR A 126 17.38 2.23 -0.88
C TYR A 126 17.76 1.96 -2.34
N THR A 127 19.04 1.68 -2.63
CA THR A 127 19.48 1.35 -4.00
C THR A 127 18.79 0.10 -4.54
N LYS A 128 18.68 -0.97 -3.74
CA LYS A 128 17.96 -2.20 -4.13
C LYS A 128 16.48 -1.92 -4.41
N ASN A 129 15.85 -1.10 -3.59
CA ASN A 129 14.44 -0.77 -3.70
C ASN A 129 14.12 0.19 -4.84
N LEU A 130 15.06 1.05 -5.24
CA LEU A 130 14.93 1.83 -6.47
C LEU A 130 14.76 0.90 -7.68
N VAL A 131 15.60 -0.12 -7.82
CA VAL A 131 15.50 -1.09 -8.92
C VAL A 131 14.14 -1.80 -8.91
N LYS A 132 13.68 -2.26 -7.75
CA LYS A 132 12.35 -2.88 -7.60
C LYS A 132 11.20 -1.93 -7.94
N ALA A 133 11.31 -0.66 -7.54
CA ALA A 133 10.28 0.33 -7.80
C ALA A 133 10.21 0.69 -9.29
N TYR A 134 11.36 0.82 -9.95
CA TYR A 134 11.41 1.02 -11.39
C TYR A 134 10.82 -0.16 -12.15
N ALA A 135 11.16 -1.40 -11.76
CA ALA A 135 10.56 -2.59 -12.36
C ALA A 135 9.04 -2.59 -12.19
N LEU A 136 8.53 -2.36 -10.96
CA LEU A 136 7.10 -2.31 -10.70
C LEU A 136 6.39 -1.24 -11.53
N LEU A 137 6.94 -0.02 -11.61
CA LEU A 137 6.35 1.05 -12.41
C LEU A 137 6.37 0.72 -13.90
N TRP A 138 7.44 0.09 -14.39
CA TRP A 138 7.52 -0.36 -15.78
C TRP A 138 6.42 -1.37 -16.12
N GLU A 139 6.23 -2.39 -15.27
CA GLU A 139 5.14 -3.37 -15.41
C GLU A 139 3.78 -2.68 -15.50
N ARG A 140 3.51 -1.69 -14.61
CA ARG A 140 2.24 -0.94 -14.61
C ARG A 140 2.06 0.02 -15.79
N CYS A 141 3.10 0.26 -16.58
CA CYS A 141 3.02 1.11 -17.77
C CYS A 141 2.91 0.30 -19.07
N PHE A 142 3.55 -0.87 -19.15
CA PHE A 142 3.78 -1.55 -20.43
C PHE A 142 3.36 -3.01 -20.49
N GLU A 143 3.18 -3.70 -19.36
CA GLU A 143 2.81 -5.11 -19.38
C GLU A 143 1.29 -5.25 -19.52
N ARG A 144 0.87 -5.79 -20.66
CA ARG A 144 -0.49 -6.27 -20.95
C ARG A 144 -0.45 -7.77 -21.21
#